data_AF-A0A7S1GYX2-F1
#
_entry.id   AF-A0A7S1GYX2-F1
#
_cell.length_a   1.000
_cell.length_b   1.000
_cell.length_c   1.000
_cell.angle_alpha   90.00
_cell.angle_beta   90.00
_cell.angle_gamma   90.00
#
_symmetry.space_group_name_H-M   'P 1'
#
loop_
_entity.id
_entity.type
_entity.pdbx_description
1 polymer ?
#
loop_
_entity_poly.entity_id
_entity_poly.type
_entity_poly.pdbx_seq_one_letter_code
_entity_poly.pdbx_strand_id
1 'polypeptide(L)'
;SVGRVLETMSDLHWCPRCQSPCLMDNEKEDAFARCPMCMHSFCTICRGNWHPGAPCTHIDDRTVKGMRAELQALKDAKGAKGKQEEARMQFLQSNIDTLMSEKQIIANTKKCPNCRSAIEKDGGCNKMTCSKCGKYFCWLCSRQIEGYSHYQQGGCAGKLFPVGAEDDGYIPYEEEDGL
;
A
#
# COMPACT_ATOMS: atom_id res chain seq x y z
N SER A 1 22.63 30.77 27.08
CA SER A 1 21.57 29.84 27.51
C SER A 1 20.70 29.49 26.32
N VAL A 2 21.07 28.47 25.56
CA VAL A 2 20.36 28.04 24.34
C VAL A 2 19.25 27.10 24.78
N GLY A 3 18.11 27.68 25.13
CA GLY A 3 16.94 26.97 25.60
C GLY A 3 16.16 26.39 24.43
N ARG A 4 16.12 25.05 24.37
CA ARG A 4 15.11 24.19 23.73
C ARG A 4 14.56 24.71 22.40
N VAL A 5 15.21 24.25 21.33
CA VAL A 5 14.62 24.15 19.99
C VAL A 5 13.25 23.51 20.13
N LEU A 6 12.19 24.28 19.91
CA LEU A 6 10.87 23.75 19.64
C LEU A 6 10.98 23.05 18.28
N GLU A 7 11.27 21.75 18.30
CA GLU A 7 11.06 20.86 17.16
C GLU A 7 9.55 20.64 16.99
N THR A 8 8.82 21.71 16.71
CA THR A 8 7.54 21.60 16.01
C THR A 8 7.88 21.27 14.57
N MET A 9 7.51 20.06 14.13
CA MET A 9 7.62 19.55 12.74
C MET A 9 7.52 20.71 11.75
N SER A 10 8.58 21.03 11.01
CA SER A 10 8.50 22.16 10.09
C SER A 10 7.56 21.79 8.94
N ASP A 11 6.58 22.65 8.66
CA ASP A 11 5.62 22.49 7.55
C ASP A 11 6.28 22.59 6.16
N LEU A 12 7.60 22.72 6.11
CA LEU A 12 8.38 22.96 4.91
C LEU A 12 8.96 21.64 4.37
N HIS A 13 8.45 21.21 3.22
CA HIS A 13 8.89 20.01 2.50
C HIS A 13 9.45 20.35 1.12
N TRP A 14 10.21 19.43 0.54
CA TRP A 14 10.85 19.61 -0.77
C TRP A 14 10.20 18.75 -1.85
N CYS A 15 9.76 19.40 -2.93
CA CYS A 15 9.15 18.72 -4.07
C CYS A 15 10.08 17.63 -4.63
N PRO A 16 9.63 16.37 -4.77
CA PRO A 16 10.46 15.29 -5.29
C PRO A 16 10.78 15.43 -6.79
N ARG A 17 10.07 16.28 -7.54
CA ARG A 17 10.33 16.51 -8.98
C ARG A 17 11.32 17.63 -9.25
N CYS A 18 11.11 18.79 -8.62
CA CYS A 18 11.84 20.02 -8.96
C CYS A 18 12.57 20.64 -7.76
N GLN A 19 12.54 19.99 -6.59
CA GLN A 19 13.18 20.44 -5.36
C GLN A 19 12.78 21.85 -4.91
N SER A 20 11.65 22.37 -5.36
CA SER A 20 11.11 23.63 -4.86
C SER A 20 10.49 23.42 -3.47
N PRO A 21 10.56 24.44 -2.58
CA PRO A 21 9.94 24.36 -1.26
C PRO A 21 8.42 24.30 -1.39
N CYS A 22 7.78 23.47 -0.58
CA CYS A 22 6.34 23.21 -0.55
C CYS A 22 5.87 23.24 0.90
N LEU A 23 4.72 23.86 1.16
CA LEU A 23 4.10 23.84 2.48
C LEU A 23 3.16 22.63 2.59
N MET A 24 3.15 21.99 3.75
CA MET A 24 2.13 20.99 4.09
C MET A 24 0.78 21.69 4.29
N ASP A 25 -0.27 21.09 3.74
CA ASP A 25 -1.63 21.51 4.02
C ASP A 25 -2.10 20.83 5.31
N ASN A 26 -1.96 21.53 6.44
CA ASN A 26 -2.34 21.01 7.76
C ASN A 26 -3.85 21.01 8.00
N GLU A 27 -4.65 21.61 7.12
CA GLU A 27 -6.12 21.52 7.18
C GLU A 27 -6.62 20.15 6.70
N LYS A 28 -5.76 19.41 6.00
CA LYS A 28 -5.99 18.04 5.54
C LYS A 28 -5.08 17.13 6.35
N GLU A 29 -5.61 16.32 7.27
CA GLU A 29 -4.88 15.34 8.10
C GLU A 29 -4.09 14.25 7.32
N ASP A 30 -3.90 14.42 6.00
CA ASP A 30 -3.49 13.40 5.02
C ASP A 30 -2.06 13.59 4.49
N ALA A 31 -1.14 14.20 5.27
CA ALA A 31 0.28 14.37 4.90
C ALA A 31 0.46 14.88 3.45
N PHE A 32 -0.30 15.91 3.08
CA PHE A 32 -0.44 16.41 1.71
C PHE A 32 0.43 17.64 1.46
N ALA A 33 1.13 17.68 0.33
CA ALA A 33 1.75 18.89 -0.19
C ALA A 33 1.55 19.02 -1.71
N ARG A 34 1.36 20.25 -2.19
CA ARG A 34 1.33 20.58 -3.63
C ARG A 34 2.45 21.55 -3.97
N CYS A 35 3.28 21.19 -4.93
CA CYS A 35 4.36 22.05 -5.40
C CYS A 35 3.81 23.25 -6.19
N PRO A 36 4.14 24.49 -5.83
CA PRO A 36 3.69 25.67 -6.57
C PRO A 36 4.36 25.81 -7.94
N MET A 37 5.53 25.21 -8.12
CA MET A 37 6.32 25.34 -9.36
C MET A 37 5.91 24.33 -10.44
N CYS A 38 5.68 23.06 -10.07
CA CYS A 38 5.35 22.00 -11.03
C CYS A 38 3.98 21.36 -10.82
N MET A 39 3.18 21.90 -9.89
CA MET A 39 1.84 21.42 -9.52
C MET A 39 1.76 19.95 -9.07
N HIS A 40 2.91 19.31 -8.83
CA HIS A 40 2.93 17.95 -8.32
C HIS A 40 2.37 17.88 -6.92
N SER A 41 1.33 17.07 -6.76
CA SER A 41 0.75 16.67 -5.49
C SER A 41 1.44 15.41 -4.97
N PHE A 42 2.01 15.47 -3.76
CA PHE A 42 2.80 14.39 -3.19
C PHE A 42 2.52 14.22 -1.69
N CYS A 43 2.81 13.02 -1.17
CA CYS A 43 2.74 12.74 0.25
C CYS A 43 4.03 13.21 0.94
N THR A 44 3.93 13.99 2.01
CA THR A 44 5.08 14.52 2.76
C THR A 44 5.85 13.44 3.52
N ILE A 45 5.22 12.29 3.78
CA ILE A 45 5.83 11.12 4.43
C ILE A 45 6.68 10.33 3.42
N CYS A 46 6.07 9.77 2.37
CA CYS A 46 6.78 8.89 1.44
C CYS A 46 7.42 9.59 0.24
N ARG A 47 7.09 10.87 0.02
CA ARG A 47 7.53 11.66 -1.13
C ARG A 47 7.08 11.11 -2.49
N GLY A 48 6.14 10.15 -2.50
CA GLY A 48 5.45 9.65 -3.69
C GLY A 48 4.16 10.41 -3.98
N ASN A 49 3.37 9.93 -4.95
CA ASN A 49 2.06 10.51 -5.26
C ASN A 49 1.15 10.55 -4.03
N TRP A 50 0.42 11.65 -3.85
CA TRP A 50 -0.52 11.78 -2.75
C TRP A 50 -1.70 10.79 -2.88
N HIS A 51 -2.13 10.24 -1.75
CA HIS A 51 -3.12 9.15 -1.65
C HIS A 51 -4.25 9.50 -0.64
N PRO A 52 -5.35 10.15 -1.10
CA PRO A 52 -6.42 10.63 -0.22
C PRO A 52 -7.15 9.50 0.52
N GLY A 53 -7.33 9.63 1.83
CA GLY A 53 -8.09 8.69 2.66
C GLY A 53 -7.47 7.28 2.78
N ALA A 54 -6.25 7.08 2.29
CA ALA A 54 -5.48 5.85 2.41
C ALA A 54 -4.23 6.08 3.28
N PRO A 55 -3.91 5.17 4.22
CA PRO A 55 -2.68 5.26 4.98
C PRO A 55 -1.49 5.19 4.03
N CYS A 56 -0.41 5.91 4.37
CA CYS A 56 0.84 5.82 3.64
C CYS A 56 1.38 4.39 3.71
N THR A 57 1.32 3.66 2.61
CA THR A 57 1.76 2.25 2.54
C THR A 57 3.25 2.11 2.22
N HIS A 58 3.90 3.24 1.94
CA HIS A 58 5.33 3.33 1.78
C HIS A 58 5.95 3.49 3.17
N ILE A 59 5.97 2.38 3.92
CA ILE A 59 7.15 2.08 4.76
C ILE A 59 8.33 2.31 3.82
N ASP A 60 9.25 3.20 4.16
CA ASP A 60 10.24 3.61 3.18
C ASP A 60 10.99 2.37 2.70
N ASP A 61 10.81 2.02 1.42
CA ASP A 61 11.45 0.83 0.84
C ASP A 61 12.98 0.93 1.01
N ARG A 62 13.50 2.13 1.28
CA ARG A 62 14.89 2.41 1.67
C ARG A 62 15.28 1.82 3.03
N THR A 63 14.49 1.93 4.10
CA THR A 63 14.80 1.31 5.41
C THR A 63 14.78 -0.20 5.32
N VAL A 64 13.73 -0.79 4.73
CA VAL A 64 13.66 -2.27 4.59
C VAL A 64 14.78 -2.79 3.69
N LYS A 65 15.11 -2.09 2.59
CA LYS A 65 16.24 -2.45 1.73
C LYS A 65 17.59 -2.30 2.46
N GLY A 66 17.75 -1.27 3.27
CA GLY A 66 18.94 -1.06 4.11
C GLY A 66 19.12 -2.17 5.14
N MET A 67 18.07 -2.48 5.90
CA MET A 67 18.07 -3.57 6.88
C MET A 67 18.36 -4.93 6.22
N ARG A 68 17.78 -5.21 5.05
CA ARG A 68 18.08 -6.43 4.28
C ARG A 68 19.53 -6.50 3.84
N ALA A 69 20.09 -5.41 3.34
CA ALA A 69 21.49 -5.37 2.93
C ALA A 69 22.45 -5.57 4.11
N GLU A 70 22.15 -4.94 5.26
CA GLU A 70 22.93 -5.12 6.49
C GLU A 70 22.84 -6.55 7.01
N LEU A 71 21.63 -7.12 7.06
CA LEU A 71 21.43 -8.51 7.47
C LEU A 71 22.16 -9.48 6.53
N GLN A 72 22.13 -9.23 5.23
CA GLN A 72 22.85 -10.04 4.24
C GLN A 72 24.37 -9.95 4.45
N ALA A 73 24.91 -8.74 4.66
CA ALA A 73 26.34 -8.56 4.96
C ALA A 73 26.77 -9.30 6.24
N LEU A 74 25.94 -9.29 7.28
CA LEU A 74 26.18 -10.07 8.52
C LEU A 74 26.05 -11.59 8.29
N LYS A 75 25.20 -12.03 7.36
CA LYS A 75 25.10 -13.43 6.94
C LYS A 75 26.36 -13.89 6.20
N ASP A 76 26.89 -13.03 5.33
CA ASP A 76 28.03 -13.31 4.45
C ASP A 76 29.40 -13.12 5.11
N ALA A 77 29.46 -12.43 6.25
CA ALA A 77 30.68 -12.29 7.04
C ALA A 77 31.28 -13.67 7.40
N LYS A 78 32.55 -13.88 7.02
CA LYS A 78 33.31 -15.11 7.32
C LYS A 78 33.86 -15.05 8.74
N GLY A 79 33.57 -16.07 9.54
CA GLY A 79 34.08 -16.21 10.91
C GLY A 79 33.05 -16.86 11.84
N ALA A 80 33.50 -17.26 13.03
CA ALA A 80 32.59 -17.68 14.09
C ALA A 80 31.83 -16.44 14.60
N LYS A 81 30.50 -16.52 14.64
CA LYS A 81 29.66 -15.40 15.09
C LYS A 81 29.62 -15.36 16.60
N GLY A 82 29.84 -14.18 17.16
CA GLY A 82 29.65 -13.95 18.60
C GLY A 82 28.16 -13.81 18.95
N LYS A 83 27.82 -14.03 20.22
CA LYS A 83 26.44 -13.85 20.75
C LYS A 83 25.83 -12.49 20.40
N GLN A 84 26.64 -11.43 20.35
CA GLN A 84 26.18 -10.09 19.98
C GLN A 84 25.81 -9.97 18.50
N GLU A 85 26.55 -10.63 17.61
CA GLU A 85 26.27 -10.61 16.17
C GLU A 85 25.00 -11.41 15.88
N GLU A 86 24.82 -12.55 16.55
CA GLU A 86 23.58 -13.35 16.46
C GLU A 86 22.36 -12.54 16.93
N ALA A 87 22.47 -11.84 18.07
CA ALA A 87 21.40 -10.99 18.57
C ALA A 87 21.07 -9.84 17.61
N ARG A 88 22.09 -9.19 17.02
CA ARG A 88 21.90 -8.14 16.01
C ARG A 88 21.21 -8.68 14.76
N MET A 89 21.61 -9.87 14.30
CA MET A 89 20.98 -10.52 13.14
C MET A 89 19.51 -10.86 13.41
N GLN A 90 19.19 -11.40 14.60
CA GLN A 90 17.82 -11.69 15.00
C GLN A 90 16.96 -10.42 15.06
N PHE A 91 17.49 -9.33 15.61
CA PHE A 91 16.79 -8.05 15.67
C PHE A 91 16.49 -7.48 14.27
N LEU A 92 17.48 -7.48 13.37
CA LEU A 92 17.29 -7.02 11.99
C LEU A 92 16.25 -7.86 11.25
N GLN A 93 16.31 -9.19 11.39
CA GLN A 93 15.34 -10.10 10.78
C GLN A 93 13.93 -9.83 11.31
N SER A 94 13.76 -9.72 12.63
CA SER A 94 12.46 -9.44 13.25
C SER A 94 11.86 -8.12 12.76
N ASN A 95 12.66 -7.06 12.65
CA ASN A 95 12.17 -5.77 12.16
C ASN A 95 11.75 -5.84 10.69
N ILE A 96 12.52 -6.54 9.85
CA ILE A 96 12.15 -6.76 8.45
C ILE A 96 10.81 -7.50 8.37
N ASP A 97 10.64 -8.56 9.17
CA ASP A 97 9.44 -9.39 9.14
C ASP A 97 8.20 -8.61 9.61
N THR A 98 8.30 -7.86 10.70
CA THR A 98 7.22 -6.99 11.20
C THR A 98 6.80 -5.97 10.14
N LEU A 99 7.74 -5.23 9.56
CA LEU A 99 7.45 -4.20 8.55
C LEU A 99 6.84 -4.81 7.27
N MET A 100 7.32 -5.98 6.85
CA MET A 100 6.77 -6.68 5.69
C MET A 100 5.35 -7.20 5.94
N SER A 101 5.09 -7.71 7.14
CA SER A 101 3.75 -8.14 7.57
C SER A 101 2.77 -6.97 7.57
N GLU A 102 3.15 -5.84 8.16
CA GLU A 102 2.33 -4.61 8.12
C GLU A 102 2.03 -4.16 6.69
N LYS A 103 3.05 -4.17 5.81
CA LYS A 103 2.88 -3.85 4.39
C LYS A 103 1.88 -4.79 3.70
N GLN A 104 1.93 -6.09 4.00
CA GLN A 104 1.00 -7.09 3.46
C GLN A 104 -0.43 -6.88 3.98
N ILE A 105 -0.59 -6.63 5.28
CA ILE A 105 -1.89 -6.34 5.88
C ILE A 105 -2.51 -5.12 5.19
N ILE A 106 -1.74 -4.05 5.02
CA ILE A 106 -2.21 -2.82 4.37
C ILE A 106 -2.53 -3.05 2.89
N ALA A 107 -1.70 -3.81 2.16
CA ALA A 107 -1.93 -4.09 0.74
C ALA A 107 -3.15 -4.98 0.49
N ASN A 108 -3.42 -5.93 1.40
CA ASN A 108 -4.51 -6.89 1.29
C ASN A 108 -5.76 -6.47 2.06
N THR A 109 -5.82 -5.26 2.62
CA THR A 109 -6.99 -4.77 3.35
C THR A 109 -7.49 -3.46 2.75
N LYS A 110 -8.79 -3.36 2.50
CA LYS A 110 -9.46 -2.12 2.09
C LYS A 110 -10.70 -1.87 2.94
N LYS A 111 -11.07 -0.60 3.12
CA LYS A 111 -12.32 -0.23 3.80
C LYS A 111 -13.48 -0.35 2.82
N CYS A 112 -14.59 -0.93 3.28
CA CYS A 112 -15.84 -0.93 2.53
C CYS A 112 -16.32 0.52 2.29
N PRO A 113 -16.64 0.91 1.04
CA PRO A 113 -17.09 2.28 0.75
C PRO A 113 -18.46 2.62 1.36
N ASN A 114 -19.28 1.61 1.69
CA ASN A 114 -20.59 1.81 2.29
C ASN A 114 -20.52 1.92 3.82
N CYS A 115 -19.90 0.95 4.49
CA CYS A 115 -19.95 0.83 5.96
C CYS A 115 -18.59 1.01 6.66
N ARG A 116 -17.52 1.27 5.91
CA ARG A 116 -16.13 1.50 6.38
C ARG A 116 -15.47 0.33 7.12
N SER A 117 -16.09 -0.84 7.16
CA SER A 117 -15.49 -2.04 7.76
C SER A 117 -14.27 -2.48 6.95
N ALA A 118 -13.23 -2.94 7.62
CA ALA A 118 -12.04 -3.50 6.99
C ALA A 118 -12.40 -4.82 6.29
N ILE A 119 -12.05 -4.93 5.02
CA ILE A 119 -12.27 -6.09 4.16
C ILE A 119 -10.90 -6.56 3.68
N GLU A 120 -10.57 -7.80 3.99
CA GLU A 120 -9.39 -8.49 3.46
C GLU A 120 -9.69 -9.02 2.06
N LYS A 121 -8.67 -9.06 1.19
CA LYS A 121 -8.78 -9.68 -0.13
C LYS A 121 -8.69 -11.19 0.01
N ASP A 122 -9.75 -11.91 -0.34
CA ASP A 122 -9.86 -13.37 -0.22
C ASP A 122 -9.58 -14.11 -1.55
N GLY A 123 -8.62 -13.63 -2.35
CA GLY A 123 -8.37 -14.19 -3.68
C GLY A 123 -9.43 -13.75 -4.69
N GLY A 124 -9.67 -14.53 -5.74
CA GLY A 124 -10.77 -14.31 -6.69
C GLY A 124 -10.76 -13.00 -7.50
N CYS A 125 -11.95 -12.59 -7.94
CA CYS A 125 -12.15 -11.43 -8.82
C CYS A 125 -12.12 -10.09 -8.05
N ASN A 126 -11.97 -8.99 -8.77
CA ASN A 126 -11.94 -7.64 -8.23
C ASN A 126 -13.32 -7.14 -7.76
N LYS A 127 -14.42 -7.87 -8.01
CA LYS A 127 -15.74 -7.59 -7.43
C LYS A 127 -15.79 -8.23 -6.04
N MET A 128 -15.66 -7.41 -5.01
CA MET A 128 -15.68 -7.86 -3.63
C MET A 128 -17.07 -7.68 -3.02
N THR A 129 -17.38 -8.50 -2.02
CA THR A 129 -18.61 -8.40 -1.22
C THR A 129 -18.22 -8.04 0.22
N CYS A 130 -18.83 -6.99 0.77
CA CYS A 130 -18.58 -6.64 2.17
C CYS A 130 -19.26 -7.66 3.10
N SER A 131 -18.49 -8.37 3.91
CA SER A 131 -19.00 -9.35 4.88
C SER A 131 -19.96 -8.75 5.92
N LYS A 132 -19.84 -7.45 6.24
CA LYS A 132 -20.70 -6.78 7.23
C LYS A 132 -22.02 -6.25 6.65
N CYS A 133 -22.00 -5.65 5.46
CA CYS A 133 -23.18 -4.96 4.91
C CYS A 133 -23.70 -5.54 3.59
N GLY A 134 -23.06 -6.58 3.05
CA GLY A 134 -23.47 -7.27 1.83
C GLY A 134 -23.30 -6.49 0.52
N LYS A 135 -22.95 -5.20 0.57
CA LYS A 135 -22.77 -4.38 -0.64
C LYS A 135 -21.50 -4.75 -1.39
N TYR A 136 -21.58 -4.69 -2.71
CA TYR A 136 -20.45 -4.95 -3.60
C TYR A 136 -19.59 -3.70 -3.79
N PHE A 137 -18.29 -3.90 -3.96
CA PHE A 137 -17.38 -2.84 -4.35
C PHE A 137 -16.26 -3.37 -5.23
N CYS A 138 -15.66 -2.49 -6.02
CA CYS A 138 -14.51 -2.81 -6.86
C CYS A 138 -13.21 -2.67 -6.05
N TRP A 139 -12.41 -3.73 -5.96
CA TRP A 139 -11.12 -3.73 -5.25
C TRP A 139 -10.13 -2.72 -5.83
N LEU A 140 -10.16 -2.50 -7.16
CA LEU A 140 -9.22 -1.62 -7.85
C LEU A 140 -9.47 -0.15 -7.54
N CYS A 141 -10.73 0.29 -7.65
CA CYS A 141 -11.10 1.70 -7.48
C CYS A 141 -11.75 2.02 -6.13
N SER A 142 -11.96 1.03 -5.25
CA SER A 142 -12.57 1.18 -3.93
C SER A 142 -13.98 1.79 -3.94
N ARG A 143 -14.71 1.76 -5.06
CA ARG A 143 -16.08 2.30 -5.16
C ARG A 143 -17.13 1.21 -5.03
N GLN A 144 -18.27 1.55 -4.43
CA GLN A 144 -19.45 0.69 -4.42
C GLN A 144 -19.92 0.44 -5.85
N ILE A 145 -20.33 -0.79 -6.14
CA ILE A 145 -20.84 -1.22 -7.45
C ILE A 145 -22.11 -2.06 -7.25
N GLU A 146 -22.90 -2.20 -8.31
CA GLU A 146 -24.11 -3.02 -8.29
C GLU A 146 -23.85 -4.47 -8.71
N GLY A 147 -22.83 -4.69 -9.53
CA GLY A 147 -22.49 -6.01 -10.06
C GLY A 147 -21.32 -5.96 -11.03
N TYR A 148 -21.33 -6.85 -12.02
CA TYR A 148 -20.22 -7.02 -12.97
C TYR A 148 -20.18 -5.97 -14.08
N SER A 149 -21.24 -5.18 -14.29
CA SER A 149 -21.32 -4.12 -15.29
C SER A 149 -20.20 -3.07 -15.15
N HIS A 150 -19.69 -2.88 -13.94
CA HIS A 150 -18.54 -2.00 -13.65
C HIS A 150 -17.29 -2.32 -14.49
N TYR A 151 -17.12 -3.57 -14.92
CA TYR A 151 -15.94 -4.04 -15.66
C TYR A 151 -16.12 -4.04 -17.18
N GLN A 152 -17.21 -3.47 -17.69
CA GLN A 152 -17.47 -3.43 -19.12
C GLN A 152 -16.85 -2.18 -19.79
N GLN A 153 -16.78 -1.05 -19.09
CA GLN A 153 -16.33 0.24 -19.64
C GLN A 153 -15.55 1.09 -18.61
N GLY A 154 -14.72 2.02 -19.08
CA GLY A 154 -13.94 2.93 -18.23
C GLY A 154 -12.66 2.31 -17.63
N GLY A 155 -12.10 2.93 -16.59
CA GLY A 155 -10.76 2.56 -16.07
C GLY A 155 -10.61 1.15 -15.47
N CYS A 156 -11.73 0.48 -15.18
CA CYS A 156 -11.79 -0.90 -14.68
C CYS A 156 -12.23 -1.91 -15.74
N ALA A 157 -12.43 -1.48 -16.99
CA ALA A 157 -12.86 -2.37 -18.08
C ALA A 157 -11.89 -3.54 -18.28
N GLY A 158 -12.43 -4.76 -18.42
CA GLY A 158 -11.66 -5.99 -18.63
C GLY A 158 -10.82 -6.46 -17.43
N LYS A 159 -10.92 -5.78 -16.28
CA LYS A 159 -10.12 -6.10 -15.08
C LYS A 159 -10.96 -6.77 -14.00
N LEU A 160 -11.91 -7.61 -14.38
CA LEU A 160 -12.68 -8.37 -13.40
C LEU A 160 -11.77 -9.35 -12.66
N PHE A 161 -10.86 -10.02 -13.34
CA PHE A 161 -9.90 -10.93 -12.73
C PHE A 161 -8.49 -10.30 -12.66
N PRO A 162 -7.73 -10.52 -11.58
CA PRO A 162 -6.31 -10.14 -11.51
C PRO A 162 -5.50 -10.86 -12.58
N VAL A 163 -4.57 -10.15 -13.24
CA VAL A 163 -3.65 -10.75 -14.22
C VAL A 163 -2.73 -11.74 -13.48
N GLY A 164 -2.74 -13.01 -13.88
CA GLY A 164 -1.97 -14.09 -13.26
C GLY A 164 -2.71 -14.91 -12.20
N ALA A 165 -4.03 -14.70 -12.00
CA ALA A 165 -4.87 -15.75 -11.45
C ALA A 165 -5.03 -16.83 -12.53
N GLU A 166 -4.52 -18.03 -12.27
CA GLU A 166 -4.51 -19.14 -13.23
C GLU A 166 -5.92 -19.43 -13.74
N ASP A 167 -6.00 -19.78 -15.03
CA ASP A 167 -7.20 -20.15 -15.77
C ASP A 167 -7.64 -21.55 -15.32
N ASP A 168 -8.39 -21.64 -14.22
CA ASP A 168 -9.11 -22.85 -13.84
C ASP A 168 -10.36 -23.02 -14.71
N GLY A 169 -10.09 -23.35 -15.98
CA GLY A 169 -10.97 -24.10 -16.89
C GLY A 169 -12.45 -23.72 -16.84
N TYR A 170 -12.82 -22.64 -17.55
CA TYR A 170 -14.20 -22.45 -17.96
C TYR A 170 -14.60 -23.59 -18.92
N ILE A 171 -15.30 -24.60 -18.40
CA ILE A 171 -16.04 -25.57 -19.21
C ILE A 171 -17.38 -24.91 -19.54
N PRO A 172 -17.68 -24.55 -20.80
CA PRO A 172 -19.00 -24.10 -21.18
C PRO A 172 -19.98 -25.26 -20.94
N TYR A 173 -21.10 -24.98 -20.29
CA TYR A 173 -22.22 -25.92 -20.21
C TYR A 173 -22.70 -26.17 -21.66
N GLU A 174 -22.51 -27.38 -22.18
CA GLU A 174 -23.18 -27.78 -23.41
C GLU A 174 -24.69 -27.83 -23.12
N GLU A 175 -25.48 -27.14 -23.94
CA GLU A 175 -26.93 -27.23 -23.94
C GLU A 175 -27.28 -28.68 -24.30
N GLU A 176 -27.85 -29.44 -23.36
CA GLU A 176 -28.49 -30.71 -23.68
C GLU A 176 -29.70 -30.38 -24.56
N ASP A 177 -29.54 -30.57 -25.86
CA ASP A 177 -30.63 -30.60 -26.82
C ASP A 177 -31.69 -31.60 -26.33
N GLY A 178 -32.86 -31.06 -26.00
CA GLY A 178 -34.03 -31.83 -25.64
C GLY A 178 -34.46 -32.74 -26.79
N LEU A 179 -34.78 -33.97 -26.40
CA LEU A 179 -35.68 -34.96 -27.01
C LEU A 179 -36.36 -34.57 -28.34
#